data_AF-A0A2E5W371-F1
#
_entry.id   AF-A0A2E5W371-F1
#
_cell.length_a   1.000
_cell.length_b   1.000
_cell.length_c   1.000
_cell.angle_alpha   90.00
_cell.angle_beta   90.00
_cell.angle_gamma   90.00
#
_symmetry.space_group_name_H-M   'P 1'
#
loop_
_entity.id
_entity.type
_entity.pdbx_description
1 polymer ?
#
loop_
_entity_poly.entity_id
_entity_poly.type
_entity_poly.pdbx_seq_one_letter_code
_entity_poly.pdbx_strand_id
1 'polypeptide(L)'
;MAMLEPESFLLLEDSLRENGLSRSMTKLLIDTHVELGMKDFESKKYLEARQHYSKAMEYSKGDTLLMYYHLLSDGNILYQTGNKDKLWDAIKVFHEAARLKPRLGTPYYYIGLSYHRIGDKDFDLIIESFDNALDRELSNELRIKVEKSRGLAIERERRLKEFWK
;
A
#
# COMPACT_ATOMS: atom_id res chain seq x y z
N MET A 1 -18.83 -9.99 27.60
CA MET A 1 -18.79 -10.51 26.21
C MET A 1 -17.32 -10.57 25.84
N ALA A 2 -16.73 -11.77 25.79
CA ALA A 2 -15.34 -11.89 25.36
C ALA A 2 -15.30 -11.53 23.88
N MET A 3 -14.68 -10.40 23.53
CA MET A 3 -14.30 -10.15 22.15
C MET A 3 -13.33 -11.27 21.78
N LEU A 4 -13.77 -12.18 20.92
CA LEU A 4 -12.88 -13.17 20.32
C LEU A 4 -11.80 -12.37 19.60
N GLU A 5 -10.53 -12.63 19.94
CA GLU A 5 -9.40 -12.05 19.23
C GLU A 5 -9.58 -12.30 17.72
N PRO A 6 -9.30 -11.32 16.83
CA PRO A 6 -9.52 -11.44 15.38
C PRO A 6 -8.99 -12.76 14.79
N GLU A 7 -7.84 -13.21 15.29
CA GLU A 7 -7.16 -14.44 14.91
C GLU A 7 -7.95 -15.71 15.31
N SER A 8 -8.61 -15.68 16.46
CA SER A 8 -9.44 -16.80 16.95
C SER A 8 -10.75 -16.96 16.18
N PHE A 9 -11.28 -15.88 15.61
CA PHE A 9 -12.47 -15.91 14.76
C PHE A 9 -12.19 -16.56 13.40
N LEU A 10 -10.99 -16.34 12.84
CA LEU A 10 -10.59 -16.96 11.57
C LEU A 10 -10.43 -18.48 11.65
N LEU A 11 -10.14 -19.04 12.83
CA LEU A 11 -10.09 -20.50 13.02
C LEU A 11 -11.43 -21.18 12.75
N LEU A 12 -12.53 -20.43 12.80
CA LEU A 12 -13.87 -20.92 12.52
C LEU A 12 -14.29 -20.64 11.07
N GLU A 13 -13.49 -19.92 10.27
CA GLU A 13 -13.87 -19.47 8.92
C GLU A 13 -14.32 -20.63 8.02
N ASP A 14 -13.56 -21.72 7.98
CA ASP A 14 -13.87 -22.89 7.16
C ASP A 14 -15.17 -23.57 7.60
N SER A 15 -15.37 -23.73 8.92
CA SER A 15 -16.60 -24.30 9.48
C SER A 15 -17.81 -23.39 9.26
N LEU A 16 -17.63 -22.07 9.32
CA LEU A 16 -18.67 -21.09 9.05
C LEU A 16 -19.06 -21.06 7.56
N ARG A 17 -18.10 -21.27 6.65
CA ARG A 17 -18.37 -21.39 5.20
C ARG A 17 -19.29 -22.58 4.90
N GLU A 18 -19.07 -23.73 5.54
CA GLU A 18 -19.86 -24.95 5.33
C GLU A 18 -21.30 -24.84 5.85
N ASN A 19 -21.50 -24.12 6.96
CA ASN A 19 -22.80 -24.01 7.63
C ASN A 19 -23.66 -22.82 7.15
N GLY A 20 -23.16 -22.05 6.18
CA GLY A 20 -23.83 -20.87 5.65
C GLY A 20 -23.56 -19.62 6.50
N LEU A 21 -23.03 -18.59 5.85
CA LEU A 21 -22.69 -17.32 6.49
C LEU A 21 -23.89 -16.37 6.50
N SER A 22 -24.30 -15.93 7.69
CA SER A 22 -25.22 -14.80 7.82
C SER A 22 -24.54 -13.50 7.39
N ARG A 23 -25.33 -12.49 6.98
CA ARG A 23 -24.80 -11.19 6.56
C ARG A 23 -23.90 -10.53 7.62
N SER A 24 -24.24 -10.68 8.89
CA SER A 24 -23.43 -10.15 10.00
C SER A 24 -22.11 -10.91 10.15
N MET A 25 -22.11 -12.23 9.98
CA MET A 25 -20.89 -13.05 10.00
C MET A 25 -19.99 -12.75 8.80
N THR A 26 -20.55 -12.62 7.60
CA THR A 26 -19.80 -12.20 6.41
C THR A 26 -19.12 -10.85 6.63
N LYS A 27 -19.86 -9.88 7.17
CA LYS A 27 -19.29 -8.57 7.48
C LYS A 27 -18.15 -8.67 8.50
N LEU A 28 -18.35 -9.43 9.58
CA LEU A 28 -17.32 -9.62 10.60
C LEU A 28 -16.06 -10.28 10.03
N LEU A 29 -16.19 -11.25 9.12
CA LEU A 29 -15.05 -11.88 8.43
C LEU A 29 -14.29 -10.89 7.54
N ILE A 30 -15.01 -10.05 6.78
CA ILE A 30 -14.39 -9.00 5.98
C ILE A 30 -13.62 -8.04 6.89
N ASP A 31 -14.26 -7.50 7.92
CA ASP A 31 -13.66 -6.52 8.84
C ASP A 31 -12.41 -7.13 9.53
N THR A 32 -12.51 -8.38 9.99
CA THR A 32 -11.39 -9.12 10.60
C THR A 32 -10.20 -9.26 9.65
N HIS A 33 -10.43 -9.67 8.40
CA HIS A 33 -9.37 -9.77 7.40
C HIS A 33 -8.78 -8.40 7.05
N VAL A 34 -9.59 -7.34 6.99
CA VAL A 34 -9.10 -5.99 6.74
C VAL A 34 -8.18 -5.53 7.88
N GLU A 35 -8.58 -5.72 9.13
CA GLU A 35 -7.78 -5.33 10.30
C GLU A 35 -6.43 -6.05 10.35
N LEU A 36 -6.43 -7.38 10.14
CA LEU A 36 -5.19 -8.16 10.09
C LEU A 36 -4.32 -7.76 8.90
N GLY A 37 -4.93 -7.55 7.73
CA GLY A 37 -4.23 -7.05 6.55
C GLY A 37 -3.56 -5.70 6.77
N MET A 38 -4.21 -4.78 7.49
CA MET A 38 -3.65 -3.48 7.84
C MET A 38 -2.47 -3.62 8.80
N LYS A 39 -2.62 -4.42 9.86
CA LYS A 39 -1.56 -4.72 10.85
C LYS A 39 -0.32 -5.32 10.19
N ASP A 40 -0.51 -6.27 9.28
CA ASP A 40 0.58 -6.89 8.52
C ASP A 40 1.21 -5.90 7.54
N PHE A 41 0.41 -5.07 6.88
CA PHE A 41 0.90 -4.02 5.98
C PHE A 41 1.77 -3.00 6.72
N GLU A 42 1.35 -2.54 7.90
CA GLU A 42 2.14 -1.66 8.78
C GLU A 42 3.44 -2.31 9.23
N SER A 43 3.39 -3.63 9.49
CA SER A 43 4.56 -4.45 9.82
C SER A 43 5.43 -4.79 8.60
N LYS A 44 5.10 -4.28 7.41
CA LYS A 44 5.76 -4.54 6.11
C LYS A 44 5.73 -6.01 5.67
N LYS A 45 4.82 -6.80 6.22
CA LYS A 45 4.51 -8.18 5.85
C LYS A 45 3.51 -8.19 4.70
N TYR A 46 3.96 -7.73 3.53
CA TYR A 46 3.04 -7.42 2.43
C TYR A 46 2.42 -8.68 1.79
N LEU A 47 3.07 -9.84 1.87
CA LEU A 47 2.51 -11.10 1.36
C LEU A 47 1.31 -11.55 2.19
N GLU A 48 1.43 -11.50 3.51
CA GLU A 48 0.39 -11.81 4.49
C GLU A 48 -0.75 -10.80 4.40
N ALA A 49 -0.42 -9.50 4.34
CA ALA A 49 -1.41 -8.46 4.12
C ALA A 49 -2.24 -8.69 2.84
N ARG A 50 -1.57 -9.03 1.73
CA ARG A 50 -2.23 -9.37 0.46
C ARG A 50 -3.17 -10.57 0.59
N GLN A 51 -2.75 -11.62 1.30
CA GLN A 51 -3.59 -12.81 1.52
C GLN A 51 -4.87 -12.44 2.28
N HIS A 52 -4.77 -11.63 3.32
CA HIS A 52 -5.92 -11.16 4.08
C HIS A 52 -6.87 -10.30 3.22
N TYR A 53 -6.35 -9.35 2.44
CA TYR A 53 -7.20 -8.56 1.54
C TYR A 53 -7.86 -9.44 0.46
N SER A 54 -7.14 -10.42 -0.10
CA SER A 54 -7.69 -11.37 -1.06
C SER A 54 -8.84 -12.18 -0.47
N LYS A 55 -8.70 -12.68 0.76
CA LYS A 55 -9.76 -13.38 1.50
C LYS A 55 -10.99 -12.48 1.70
N ALA A 56 -10.80 -11.23 2.12
CA ALA A 56 -11.91 -10.28 2.25
C ALA A 56 -12.64 -10.03 0.91
N MET A 57 -11.90 -9.99 -0.20
CA MET A 57 -12.46 -9.80 -1.55
C MET A 57 -13.30 -10.98 -2.05
N GLU A 58 -13.11 -12.20 -1.51
CA GLU A 58 -13.98 -13.34 -1.81
C GLU A 58 -15.43 -13.08 -1.39
N TYR A 59 -15.61 -12.33 -0.30
CA TYR A 59 -16.90 -11.99 0.30
C TYR A 59 -17.48 -10.67 -0.20
N SER A 60 -16.63 -9.72 -0.60
CA SER A 60 -17.04 -8.40 -1.10
C SER A 60 -16.43 -8.12 -2.47
N LYS A 61 -16.91 -8.86 -3.48
CA LYS A 61 -16.43 -8.69 -4.86
C LYS A 61 -16.75 -7.28 -5.37
N GLY A 62 -15.74 -6.58 -5.85
CA GLY A 62 -15.87 -5.21 -6.38
C GLY A 62 -15.72 -4.10 -5.33
N ASP A 63 -15.37 -4.43 -4.09
CA ASP A 63 -15.00 -3.42 -3.11
C ASP A 63 -13.68 -2.73 -3.51
N THR A 64 -13.81 -1.51 -4.02
CA THR A 64 -12.68 -0.69 -4.48
C THR A 64 -11.68 -0.35 -3.37
N LEU A 65 -12.08 -0.38 -2.10
CA LEU A 65 -11.16 -0.17 -0.98
C LEU A 65 -10.31 -1.41 -0.72
N LEU A 66 -10.90 -2.61 -0.76
CA LEU A 66 -10.15 -3.86 -0.67
C LEU A 66 -9.19 -4.02 -1.84
N MET A 67 -9.66 -3.73 -3.06
CA MET A 67 -8.82 -3.74 -4.27
C MET A 67 -7.65 -2.76 -4.14
N TYR A 68 -7.89 -1.57 -3.58
CA TYR A 68 -6.85 -0.59 -3.33
C TYR A 68 -5.78 -1.11 -2.36
N TYR A 69 -6.17 -1.70 -1.23
CA TYR A 69 -5.22 -2.26 -0.28
C TYR A 69 -4.46 -3.47 -0.84
N HIS A 70 -5.14 -4.32 -1.61
CA HIS A 70 -4.50 -5.42 -2.31
C HIS A 70 -3.42 -4.94 -3.29
N LEU A 71 -3.73 -3.94 -4.13
CA LEU A 71 -2.77 -3.35 -5.07
C LEU A 71 -1.60 -2.67 -4.35
N LEU A 72 -1.85 -1.99 -3.22
CA LEU A 72 -0.77 -1.44 -2.40
C LEU A 72 0.18 -2.55 -1.91
N SER A 73 -0.35 -3.69 -1.46
CA SER A 73 0.46 -4.84 -1.06
C SER A 73 1.25 -5.41 -2.24
N ASP A 74 0.62 -5.61 -3.40
CA ASP A 74 1.29 -6.10 -4.62
C ASP A 74 2.44 -5.19 -5.05
N GLY A 75 2.19 -3.88 -5.14
CA GLY A 75 3.21 -2.90 -5.50
C GLY A 75 4.37 -2.91 -4.50
N ASN A 76 4.09 -3.08 -3.21
CA ASN A 76 5.13 -3.15 -2.18
C ASN A 76 5.96 -4.44 -2.24
N ILE A 77 5.35 -5.58 -2.60
CA ILE A 77 6.07 -6.85 -2.85
C ILE A 77 7.02 -6.68 -4.05
N LEU A 78 6.52 -6.10 -5.15
CA LEU A 78 7.33 -5.81 -6.33
C LEU A 78 8.47 -4.84 -5.99
N TYR A 79 8.17 -3.79 -5.23
CA TYR A 79 9.16 -2.84 -4.75
C TYR A 79 10.25 -3.55 -3.94
N GLN A 80 9.90 -4.34 -2.91
CA GLN A 80 10.89 -5.01 -2.06
C GLN A 80 11.78 -5.99 -2.83
N THR A 81 11.17 -6.85 -3.66
CA THR A 81 11.86 -7.95 -4.36
C THR A 81 12.47 -7.55 -5.71
N GLY A 82 12.34 -6.28 -6.08
CA GLY A 82 12.53 -5.83 -7.46
C GLY A 82 13.95 -5.48 -7.88
N ASN A 83 14.34 -5.96 -9.07
CA ASN A 83 15.29 -5.30 -9.94
C ASN A 83 14.61 -4.09 -10.64
N LYS A 84 15.29 -3.41 -11.56
CA LYS A 84 14.73 -2.23 -12.25
C LYS A 84 13.38 -2.51 -12.94
N ASP A 85 13.24 -3.65 -13.61
CA ASP A 85 12.00 -4.00 -14.32
C ASP A 85 10.83 -4.18 -13.35
N LYS A 86 11.05 -4.88 -12.25
CA LYS A 86 10.03 -5.04 -11.20
C LYS A 86 9.67 -3.73 -10.51
N LEU A 87 10.60 -2.77 -10.42
CA LEU A 87 10.28 -1.43 -9.91
C LEU A 87 9.39 -0.65 -10.87
N TRP A 88 9.55 -0.82 -12.18
CA TRP A 88 8.60 -0.28 -13.16
C TRP A 88 7.22 -0.94 -13.04
N ASP A 89 7.16 -2.25 -12.80
CA ASP A 89 5.89 -2.92 -12.55
C ASP A 89 5.26 -2.47 -11.24
N ALA A 90 6.04 -2.23 -10.19
CA ALA A 90 5.55 -1.64 -8.94
C ALA A 90 4.90 -0.27 -9.20
N ILE A 91 5.55 0.60 -9.99
CA ILE A 91 5.01 1.91 -10.37
C ILE A 91 3.66 1.76 -11.09
N LYS A 92 3.54 0.84 -12.06
CA LYS A 92 2.26 0.57 -12.75
C LYS A 92 1.16 0.17 -11.76
N VAL A 93 1.46 -0.76 -10.85
CA VAL A 93 0.51 -1.22 -9.83
C VAL A 93 0.10 -0.09 -8.89
N PHE A 94 1.04 0.75 -8.46
CA PHE A 94 0.71 1.92 -7.64
C PHE A 94 -0.14 2.96 -8.39
N HIS A 95 0.06 3.13 -9.70
CA HIS A 95 -0.82 3.98 -10.51
C HIS A 95 -2.24 3.42 -10.59
N GLU A 96 -2.42 2.10 -10.64
CA GLU A 96 -3.75 1.48 -10.57
C GLU A 96 -4.41 1.73 -9.21
N ALA A 97 -3.65 1.61 -8.11
CA ALA A 97 -4.16 1.97 -6.78
C ALA A 97 -4.56 3.46 -6.70
N ALA A 98 -3.73 4.36 -7.27
CA ALA A 98 -4.04 5.78 -7.35
C ALA A 98 -5.31 6.07 -8.17
N ARG A 99 -5.58 5.30 -9.23
CA ARG A 99 -6.81 5.41 -10.01
C ARG A 99 -8.05 4.99 -9.24
N LEU A 100 -7.96 3.95 -8.41
CA LEU A 100 -9.06 3.51 -7.56
C LEU A 100 -9.39 4.52 -6.45
N LYS A 101 -8.36 5.15 -5.86
CA LYS A 101 -8.51 6.12 -4.76
C LYS A 101 -7.70 7.40 -5.04
N PRO A 102 -8.20 8.29 -5.92
CA PRO A 102 -7.43 9.45 -6.40
C PRO A 102 -7.12 10.51 -5.33
N ARG A 103 -7.85 10.48 -4.21
CA ARG A 103 -7.65 11.39 -3.07
C ARG A 103 -6.53 10.94 -2.13
N LEU A 104 -6.10 9.67 -2.20
CA LEU A 104 -5.09 9.13 -1.29
C LEU A 104 -3.69 9.32 -1.86
N GLY A 105 -2.80 9.89 -1.08
CA GLY A 105 -1.42 10.19 -1.47
C GLY A 105 -0.47 9.00 -1.35
N THR A 106 -0.86 7.96 -0.61
CA THR A 106 -0.01 6.78 -0.33
C THR A 106 0.58 6.11 -1.58
N PRO A 107 -0.16 5.91 -2.70
CA PRO A 107 0.43 5.32 -3.89
C PRO A 107 1.54 6.19 -4.50
N TYR A 108 1.36 7.52 -4.52
CA TYR A 108 2.35 8.45 -5.06
C TYR A 108 3.64 8.48 -4.24
N TYR A 109 3.55 8.30 -2.92
CA TYR A 109 4.73 8.11 -2.08
C TYR A 109 5.54 6.88 -2.53
N TYR A 110 4.87 5.74 -2.75
CA TYR A 110 5.55 4.54 -3.20
C TYR A 110 6.05 4.61 -4.66
N ILE A 111 5.38 5.38 -5.52
CA ILE A 111 5.87 5.70 -6.88
C ILE A 111 7.19 6.49 -6.78
N GLY A 112 7.26 7.54 -5.95
CA GLY A 112 8.48 8.31 -5.74
C GLY A 112 9.64 7.49 -5.18
N LEU A 113 9.36 6.60 -4.21
CA LEU A 113 10.34 5.62 -3.72
C LEU A 113 10.84 4.67 -4.82
N SER A 114 9.93 4.23 -5.70
CA SER A 114 10.27 3.31 -6.79
C SER A 114 11.15 3.99 -7.83
N TYR A 115 10.82 5.22 -8.26
CA TYR A 115 11.69 6.02 -9.12
C TYR A 115 13.07 6.23 -8.50
N HIS A 116 13.12 6.65 -7.24
CA HIS A 116 14.38 6.86 -6.52
C HIS A 116 15.25 5.60 -6.46
N ARG A 117 14.64 4.40 -6.37
CA ARG A 117 15.36 3.13 -6.38
C ARG A 117 15.77 2.67 -7.79
N ILE A 118 15.03 3.03 -8.83
CA ILE A 118 15.41 2.76 -10.24
C ILE A 118 16.64 3.59 -10.62
N GLY A 119 16.64 4.86 -10.23
CA GLY A 119 17.70 5.82 -10.52
C GLY A 119 17.62 6.99 -9.55
N ASP A 120 18.74 7.39 -8.98
CA ASP A 120 18.83 8.45 -7.96
C ASP A 120 19.11 9.83 -8.56
N LYS A 121 18.93 9.97 -9.88
CA LYS A 121 19.19 11.19 -10.66
C LYS A 121 18.00 11.69 -11.46
N ASP A 122 16.92 10.90 -11.54
CA ASP A 122 15.66 11.30 -12.17
C ASP A 122 14.86 12.18 -11.20
N PHE A 123 15.49 13.28 -10.75
CA PHE A 123 15.00 14.11 -9.65
C PHE A 123 13.61 14.68 -9.91
N ASP A 124 13.31 15.08 -11.14
CA ASP A 124 12.01 15.62 -11.52
C ASP A 124 10.89 14.60 -11.22
N LEU A 125 11.03 13.35 -11.69
CA LEU A 125 10.03 12.30 -11.47
C LEU A 125 9.88 11.94 -9.98
N ILE A 126 10.99 11.91 -9.25
CA ILE A 126 11.02 11.59 -7.81
C ILE A 126 10.30 12.69 -7.01
N ILE A 127 10.67 13.95 -7.25
CA ILE A 127 10.13 15.11 -6.53
C ILE A 127 8.66 15.30 -6.88
N GLU A 128 8.29 15.24 -8.17
CA GLU A 128 6.90 15.34 -8.62
C GLU A 128 6.02 14.25 -7.99
N SER A 129 6.54 13.03 -7.85
CA SER A 129 5.80 11.95 -7.20
C SER A 129 5.54 12.24 -5.72
N PHE A 130 6.52 12.81 -5.00
CA PHE A 130 6.33 13.21 -3.61
C PHE A 130 5.43 14.43 -3.47
N ASP A 131 5.50 15.41 -4.36
CA ASP A 131 4.58 16.55 -4.41
C ASP A 131 3.14 16.07 -4.61
N ASN A 132 2.91 15.18 -5.58
CA ASN A 132 1.62 14.54 -5.79
C ASN A 132 1.10 13.81 -4.54
N ALA A 133 1.97 13.19 -3.76
CA ALA A 133 1.58 12.56 -2.51
C ALA A 133 1.15 13.60 -1.46
N LEU A 134 1.88 14.72 -1.33
CA LEU A 134 1.62 15.77 -0.34
C LEU A 134 0.35 16.58 -0.63
N ASP A 135 0.00 16.74 -1.91
CA ASP A 135 -1.24 17.37 -2.39
C ASP A 135 -2.51 16.54 -2.10
N ARG A 136 -2.34 15.32 -1.58
CA ARG A 136 -3.39 14.35 -1.33
C ARG A 136 -3.48 13.99 0.16
N GLU A 137 -4.50 13.22 0.50
CA GLU A 137 -4.73 12.74 1.86
C GLU A 137 -3.65 11.72 2.25
N LEU A 138 -3.00 11.99 3.39
CA LEU A 138 -1.93 11.18 3.99
C LEU A 138 -2.15 11.14 5.50
N SER A 139 -1.75 10.05 6.15
CA SER A 139 -1.60 10.06 7.61
C SER A 139 -0.48 11.02 8.02
N ASN A 140 -0.50 11.48 9.27
CA ASN A 140 0.54 12.38 9.79
C ASN A 140 1.93 11.73 9.70
N GLU A 141 2.04 10.45 10.07
CA GLU A 141 3.30 9.71 10.01
C GLU A 141 3.80 9.57 8.57
N LEU A 142 2.88 9.33 7.62
CA LEU A 142 3.25 9.19 6.21
C LEU A 142 3.65 10.54 5.61
N ARG A 143 2.94 11.62 5.93
CA ARG A 143 3.28 12.98 5.50
C ARG A 143 4.71 13.36 5.90
N ILE A 144 5.11 13.10 7.15
CA ILE A 144 6.49 13.34 7.63
C ILE A 144 7.50 12.53 6.80
N LYS A 145 7.20 11.27 6.47
CA LYS A 145 8.07 10.44 5.63
C LYS A 145 8.19 10.99 4.20
N VAL A 146 7.09 11.45 3.63
CA VAL A 146 7.07 12.04 2.27
C VAL A 146 7.87 13.33 2.23
N GLU A 147 7.65 14.25 3.18
CA GLU A 147 8.40 15.52 3.29
C GLU A 147 9.90 15.27 3.43
N LYS A 148 10.29 14.32 4.28
CA LYS A 148 11.68 13.92 4.44
C LYS A 148 12.28 13.37 3.14
N SER A 149 11.61 12.42 2.48
CA SER A 149 12.10 11.84 1.23
C SER A 149 12.22 12.87 0.12
N ARG A 150 11.24 13.76 0.00
CA ARG A 150 11.26 14.89 -0.93
C ARG A 150 12.43 15.84 -0.67
N GLY A 151 12.62 16.25 0.58
CA GLY A 151 13.73 17.14 0.96
C GLY A 151 15.10 16.53 0.66
N LEU A 152 15.26 15.23 0.90
CA LEU A 152 16.48 14.50 0.54
C LEU A 152 16.73 14.48 -0.98
N ALA A 153 15.68 14.31 -1.79
CA ALA A 153 15.79 14.35 -3.25
C ALA A 153 16.22 15.74 -3.75
N ILE A 154 15.59 16.81 -3.26
CA ILE A 154 15.92 18.20 -3.62
C ILE A 154 17.37 18.54 -3.23
N GLU A 155 17.79 18.18 -2.02
CA GLU A 155 19.15 18.45 -1.55
C GLU A 155 20.20 17.66 -2.33
N ARG A 156 19.87 16.44 -2.77
CA ARG A 156 20.76 15.65 -3.63
C ARG A 156 20.86 16.26 -5.03
N GLU A 157 19.75 16.71 -5.60
CA GLU A 157 19.73 17.41 -6.89
C GLU A 157 20.60 18.68 -6.85
N ARG A 158 20.42 19.52 -5.81
CA ARG A 158 21.18 20.75 -5.62
C ARG A 158 22.69 20.48 -5.57
N ARG A 159 23.12 19.52 -4.74
CA ARG A 159 24.53 19.14 -4.62
C ARG A 159 25.12 18.61 -5.92
N LEU A 160 24.35 17.82 -6.69
CA LEU A 160 24.81 17.34 -7.99
C LEU A 160 25.01 18.52 -8.95
N LYS A 161 24.05 19.46 -9.03
CA LYS A 161 24.17 20.66 -9.88
C LYS A 161 25.37 21.53 -9.47
N GLU A 162 25.65 21.65 -8.18
CA GLU A 162 26.82 22.40 -7.66
C GLU A 162 28.14 21.72 -7.97
N PHE A 163 28.21 20.39 -7.95
CA PHE A 163 29.43 19.65 -8.27
C PHE A 163 29.86 19.79 -9.74
N TRP A 164 28.89 19.97 -10.65
CA TRP A 164 29.14 20.13 -12.09
C TRP A 164 29.15 21.58 -12.58
N LYS A 165 29.11 22.56 -11.66
CA LYS A 165 29.39 23.98 -11.98
C LYS A 165 30.90 24.23 -11.99
#